data_AF-A0A0F8DIP9-F1
#
_entry.id   AF-A0A0F8DIP9-F1
#
_cell.length_a   1.000
_cell.length_b   1.000
_cell.length_c   1.000
_cell.angle_alpha   90.00
_cell.angle_beta   90.00
_cell.angle_gamma   90.00
#
_symmetry.space_group_name_H-M   'P 1'
#
loop_
_entity.id
_entity.type
_entity.pdbx_description
1 polymer ?
#
loop_
_entity_poly.entity_id
_entity_poly.type
_entity_poly.pdbx_seq_one_letter_code
_entity_poly.pdbx_strand_id
1 'polypeptide(L)' 'MLESLKKEHSEVPWRKMTGARDKMIHGYFGVDLEVVWSTIKDDIPSVKPLIEKLLGEIENC' A
#
# COMPACT_ATOMS: atom_id res chain seq x y z
N MET A 1 0.14 -12.94 3.06
CA MET A 1 0.22 -12.70 1.60
C MET A 1 1.41 -13.49 1.07
N LEU A 2 1.25 -14.24 -0.02
CA LEU A 2 2.33 -15.10 -0.55
C LEU A 2 3.56 -14.25 -0.92
N GLU A 3 4.75 -14.74 -0.57
CA GLU A 3 6.01 -14.08 -0.93
C GLU A 3 6.26 -14.09 -2.45
N SER A 4 5.76 -15.09 -3.17
CA SER A 4 5.80 -15.12 -4.64
C SER A 4 5.04 -13.95 -5.26
N LEU A 5 3.82 -13.68 -4.77
CA LEU A 5 2.98 -12.57 -5.25
C LEU A 5 3.67 -11.22 -5.05
N LYS A 6 4.26 -10.99 -3.87
CA LYS A 6 5.01 -9.75 -3.62
C LYS A 6 6.22 -9.58 -4.54
N LYS A 7 6.86 -10.70 -4.89
CA LYS A 7 8.05 -10.72 -5.73
C LYS A 7 7.70 -10.47 -7.20
N GLU A 8 6.59 -11.04 -7.67
CA GLU A 8 6.06 -10.84 -9.02
C GLU A 8 5.57 -9.41 -9.21
N HIS A 9 5.00 -8.79 -8.16
CA HIS A 9 4.51 -7.41 -8.17
C HIS A 9 5.40 -6.47 -7.35
N SER A 10 6.70 -6.44 -7.67
CA SER A 10 7.70 -5.63 -6.94
C SER A 10 7.54 -4.12 -7.11
N GLU A 11 6.78 -3.68 -8.11
CA GLU A 11 6.39 -2.29 -8.35
C GLU A 11 5.47 -1.73 -7.27
N VAL A 12 4.74 -2.61 -6.57
CA VAL A 12 3.90 -2.21 -5.44
C VAL A 12 4.81 -2.02 -4.20
N PRO A 13 4.75 -0.87 -3.51
CA PRO A 13 5.63 -0.58 -2.38
C PRO A 13 5.15 -1.27 -1.09
N TRP A 14 5.05 -2.60 -1.09
CA TRP A 14 4.49 -3.45 -0.03
C TRP A 14 4.99 -3.10 1.37
N ARG A 15 6.31 -2.88 1.51
CA ARG A 15 6.94 -2.56 2.78
C ARG A 15 6.49 -1.21 3.32
N LYS A 16 6.39 -0.19 2.43
CA LYS A 16 5.94 1.15 2.80
C LYS A 16 4.47 1.12 3.26
N MET A 17 3.61 0.40 2.52
CA MET A 17 2.19 0.23 2.86
C MET A 17 2.00 -0.50 4.19
N THR A 18 2.74 -1.59 4.41
CA THR A 18 2.67 -2.36 5.66
C THR A 18 3.12 -1.51 6.86
N GLY A 19 4.20 -0.73 6.70
CA GLY A 19 4.69 0.17 7.74
C GLY A 19 3.73 1.34 8.02
N ALA A 20 3.06 1.87 7.00
CA ALA A 20 2.03 2.90 7.18
C ALA A 20 0.84 2.37 8.00
N ARG A 21 0.35 1.17 7.66
CA ARG A 21 -0.71 0.48 8.43
C ARG A 21 -0.30 0.27 9.89
N ASP A 22 0.90 -0.24 10.11
CA ASP A 22 1.41 -0.55 11.46
C ASP A 22 1.40 0.70 12.36
N LYS A 23 1.90 1.83 11.85
CA LYS A 23 1.88 3.12 12.54
C LYS A 23 0.46 3.62 12.81
N MET A 24 -0.46 3.49 11.86
CA MET A 24 -1.85 3.93 12.03
C MET A 24 -2.60 3.12 13.10
N ILE A 25 -2.29 1.83 13.27
CA ILE A 25 -2.99 0.96 14.23
C ILE A 25 -2.33 0.99 15.62
N HIS A 26 -1.00 1.00 15.68
CA HIS A 26 -0.25 0.86 16.94
C HIS A 26 0.36 2.17 17.46
N GLY A 27 0.54 3.16 16.60
CA GLY A 27 1.20 4.44 16.90
C GLY A 27 0.34 5.66 16.60
N TYR A 28 -1.01 5.54 16.64
CA TYR A 28 -1.94 6.57 16.19
C TYR A 28 -1.75 7.93 16.89
N PHE A 29 -1.27 7.94 18.14
CA PHE A 29 -0.94 9.17 18.88
C PHE A 29 0.22 9.98 18.27
N GLY A 30 1.07 9.35 17.46
CA GLY A 30 2.21 9.97 16.79
C GLY A 30 2.02 10.11 15.28
N VAL A 31 0.79 10.00 14.79
CA VAL A 31 0.49 10.16 13.36
C VAL A 31 0.54 11.65 13.00
N ASP A 32 1.43 11.97 12.07
CA ASP A 32 1.54 13.29 11.47
C ASP A 32 0.50 13.46 10.36
N LEU A 33 -0.38 14.45 10.50
CA LEU A 33 -1.45 14.72 9.54
C LEU A 33 -0.95 15.23 8.19
N GLU A 34 0.19 15.93 8.14
CA GLU A 34 0.80 16.36 6.87
C GLU A 34 1.30 15.14 6.10
N VAL A 35 1.88 14.17 6.80
CA VAL A 35 2.26 12.89 6.20
C VAL A 35 1.03 12.15 5.68
N VAL A 36 -0.04 12.06 6.47
CA VAL A 36 -1.30 11.43 6.03
C VAL A 36 -1.86 12.12 4.79
N TRP A 37 -1.87 13.46 4.78
CA TRP A 37 -2.37 14.24 3.66
C TRP A 37 -1.56 14.00 2.38
N SER A 38 -0.22 14.01 2.47
CA SER A 38 0.65 13.66 1.33
C SER A 38 0.44 12.22 0.87
N THR A 39 0.26 11.26 1.78
CA THR A 39 -0.05 9.87 1.43
C THR A 39 -1.35 9.77 0.64
N ILE A 40 -2.39 10.53 1.02
CA ILE A 40 -3.66 10.56 0.29
C ILE A 40 -3.50 11.19 -1.10
N LYS A 41 -2.73 12.28 -1.20
CA LYS A 41 -2.61 13.07 -2.44
C LYS A 41 -1.63 12.49 -3.45
N ASP A 42 -0.56 11.87 -2.98
CA ASP A 42 0.59 11.52 -3.81
C ASP A 42 0.79 9.99 -3.86
N ASP A 43 0.83 9.33 -2.70
CA ASP A 43 1.14 7.89 -2.64
C ASP A 43 -0.04 7.04 -3.12
N ILE A 44 -1.25 7.24 -2.58
CA ILE A 44 -2.43 6.43 -2.91
C ILE A 44 -2.75 6.45 -4.41
N PRO A 45 -2.77 7.60 -5.10
CA PRO A 45 -3.04 7.64 -6.55
C PRO A 45 -2.02 6.87 -7.38
N SER A 46 -0.76 6.80 -6.95
CA SER A 46 0.28 6.02 -7.64
C SER A 46 0.13 4.51 -7.44
N VAL A 47 -0.34 4.08 -6.26
CA VAL A 47 -0.42 2.66 -5.89
C VAL A 47 -1.75 2.03 -6.28
N LYS A 48 -2.85 2.78 -6.24
CA LYS A 48 -4.20 2.26 -6.51
C LYS A 48 -4.33 1.51 -7.85
N PRO A 49 -3.83 2.02 -9.00
CA PRO A 49 -3.93 1.31 -10.27
C PRO A 49 -3.19 -0.03 -10.28
N LEU A 50 -2.07 -0.13 -9.54
CA LEU A 50 -1.29 -1.37 -9.44
C LEU A 50 -2.08 -2.44 -8.68
N ILE A 51 -2.78 -2.04 -7.61
CA ILE A 51 -3.63 -2.94 -6.83
C ILE A 51 -4.86 -3.36 -7.63
N GLU A 52 -5.50 -2.44 -8.35
CA GLU A 52 -6.66 -2.75 -9.20
C GLU A 52 -6.28 -3.75 -10.31
N LYS A 53 -5.12 -3.56 -10.95
CA LYS A 53 -4.58 -4.50 -11.93
C LYS A 53 -4.37 -5.89 -11.32
N LEU A 54 -3.71 -5.95 -10.16
CA LEU A 54 -3.45 -7.20 -9.44
C LEU A 54 -4.74 -7.95 -9.08
N LEU A 55 -5.75 -7.22 -8.62
CA LEU A 55 -7.06 -7.80 -8.31
C LEU A 55 -7.70 -8.40 -9.57
N GLY A 56 -7.65 -7.71 -10.70
CA GLY A 56 -8.13 -8.22 -11.97
C GLY A 56 -7.38 -9.48 -12.44
N GLU A 57 -6.08 -9.60 -12.19
CA GLU A 57 -5.32 -10.82 -12.51
C GLU A 57 -5.73 -12.01 -11.62
N ILE A 58 -6.01 -11.77 -10.34
CA ILE A 58 -6.45 -12.81 -9.39
C ILE A 58 -7.89 -13.25 -9.67
N GLU A 59 -8.78 -12.33 -10.02
CA GLU A 59 -10.20 -12.63 -10.29
C GLU A 59 -10.41 -13.39 -11.62
N ASN A 60 -9.48 -13.27 -12.56
CA ASN A 60 -9.49 -13.98 -13.83
C ASN A 60 -8.72 -15.31 -13.80
N CYS A 61 -8.31 -15.76 -12.61
CA CYS A 61 -7.61 -17.03 -12.37
C CYS A 61 -8.56 -18.17 -12.01
#